data_AF-A0A6L8DRI0-F1
#
_entry.id   AF-A0A6L8DRI0-F1
#
_cell.length_a   1.000
_cell.length_b   1.000
_cell.length_c   1.000
_cell.angle_alpha   90.00
_cell.angle_beta   90.00
_cell.angle_gamma   90.00
#
_symmetry.space_group_name_H-M   'P 1'
#
loop_
_entity.id
_entity.type
_entity.pdbx_description
1 polymer ?
#
loop_
_entity_poly.entity_id
_entity_poly.type
_entity_poly.pdbx_seq_one_letter_code
_entity_poly.pdbx_strand_id
1 'polypeptide(L)'
;MSTDIRGLLDKALARPAISAPVALVVVLGIGFYAWSATCPCDRMPGAVLFGAEHEEPVSDWTFANQVTLCQIQIRAGLLPHAINLNCFATGSGDLYLSCSNCDGKRWSGFAVDDGTAWLRLDGTVYPVQLTRAMDPGELDTAWEARLDKLHSLEEPANPPAPLGSPRPDGWWSFRVVSRS
;
A
#
# COMPACT_ATOMS: atom_id res chain seq x y z
N MET A 1 16.03 -11.35 67.12
CA MET A 1 15.28 -11.55 65.85
C MET A 1 14.69 -10.19 65.45
N SER A 2 15.53 -9.34 64.85
CA SER A 2 15.13 -7.99 64.40
C SER A 2 14.98 -8.08 62.88
N THR A 3 13.75 -8.37 62.44
CA THR A 3 13.44 -8.56 61.03
C THR A 3 13.56 -7.22 60.30
N ASP A 4 14.30 -7.27 59.20
CA ASP A 4 14.65 -6.20 58.28
C ASP A 4 13.40 -5.58 57.61
N ILE A 5 12.71 -4.69 58.32
CA ILE A 5 11.55 -3.95 57.78
C ILE A 5 12.00 -2.86 56.80
N ARG A 6 13.25 -2.37 56.89
CA ARG A 6 13.80 -1.37 55.97
C ARG A 6 14.05 -1.94 54.58
N GLY A 7 14.63 -3.14 54.46
CA GLY A 7 14.88 -3.78 53.17
C GLY A 7 13.63 -4.17 52.38
N LEU A 8 12.48 -4.32 53.04
CA LEU A 8 11.19 -4.63 52.42
C LEU A 8 10.48 -3.38 51.85
N LEU A 9 10.68 -2.20 52.46
CA LEU A 9 10.12 -0.94 51.95
C LEU A 9 10.90 -0.41 50.73
N ASP A 10 12.22 -0.59 50.70
CA ASP A 10 13.05 -0.17 49.56
C ASP A 10 12.76 -1.00 48.30
N LYS A 11 12.37 -2.27 48.44
CA LYS A 11 11.95 -3.12 47.32
C LYS A 11 10.51 -2.84 46.85
N ALA A 12 9.65 -2.32 47.71
CA ALA A 12 8.25 -2.04 47.37
C ALA A 12 8.06 -0.74 46.56
N LEU A 13 9.06 0.15 46.55
CA LEU A 13 9.05 1.42 45.82
C LEU A 13 9.98 1.47 44.61
N ALA A 14 10.62 0.35 44.26
CA ALA A 14 11.31 0.21 42.98
C ALA A 14 10.27 0.15 41.85
N ARG A 15 9.61 1.29 41.59
CA ARG A 15 8.98 1.56 40.31
C ARG A 15 10.05 1.27 39.27
N PRO A 16 9.83 0.37 38.30
CA PRO A 16 10.76 0.27 37.20
C PRO A 16 10.81 1.66 36.58
N ALA A 17 11.94 2.35 36.76
CA ALA A 17 12.17 3.64 36.18
C ALA A 17 12.31 3.38 34.68
N ILE A 18 11.18 3.32 33.98
CA ILE A 18 11.17 3.44 32.53
C ILE A 18 11.83 4.78 32.28
N SER A 19 13.09 4.75 31.85
CA SER A 19 13.83 5.96 31.61
C SER A 19 13.07 6.77 30.56
N ALA A 20 13.02 8.10 30.71
CA ALA A 20 12.38 9.00 29.76
C ALA A 20 12.64 8.66 28.27
N PRO A 21 13.86 8.24 27.84
CA PRO A 21 14.09 7.80 26.46
C PRO A 21 13.32 6.53 26.07
N VAL A 22 13.19 5.53 26.95
CA VAL A 22 12.42 4.31 26.65
C VAL A 22 10.94 4.65 26.49
N ALA A 23 10.39 5.49 27.37
CA ALA A 23 9.01 5.96 27.24
C ALA A 23 8.77 6.70 25.92
N LEU A 24 9.69 7.56 25.50
CA LEU A 24 9.61 8.27 24.23
C LEU A 24 9.61 7.31 23.04
N VAL A 25 10.53 6.34 23.01
CA VAL A 25 10.61 5.34 21.93
C VAL A 25 9.32 4.53 21.83
N VAL A 26 8.75 4.13 22.96
CA VAL A 26 7.47 3.40 23.00
C VAL A 26 6.34 4.25 22.42
N VAL A 27 6.24 5.52 22.83
CA VAL A 27 5.20 6.44 22.31
C VAL A 27 5.35 6.64 20.80
N LEU A 28 6.58 6.86 20.31
CA LEU A 28 6.84 7.01 18.88
C LEU A 28 6.52 5.73 18.10
N GLY A 29 6.85 4.57 18.65
CA GLY A 29 6.55 3.28 18.05
C GLY A 29 5.04 3.02 17.94
N ILE A 30 4.28 3.31 19.00
CA ILE A 30 2.81 3.20 18.99
C ILE A 30 2.21 4.17 17.97
N GLY A 31 2.69 5.42 17.94
CA GLY A 31 2.23 6.42 16.98
C GLY A 31 2.49 5.99 15.53
N PHE A 32 3.68 5.48 15.24
CA PHE A 32 4.04 4.96 13.92
C PHE A 32 3.17 3.77 13.52
N TYR A 33 2.99 2.81 14.43
CA TYR A 33 2.12 1.65 14.19
C TYR A 33 0.68 2.07 13.92
N ALA A 34 0.10 2.94 14.75
CA ALA A 34 -1.26 3.41 14.58
C ALA A 34 -1.45 4.14 13.23
N TRP A 35 -0.51 5.03 12.86
CA TRP A 35 -0.52 5.70 11.57
C TRP A 35 -0.45 4.71 10.40
N SER A 36 0.47 3.76 10.45
CA SER A 36 0.69 2.78 9.39
C SER A 36 -0.43 1.71 9.30
N ALA A 37 -1.10 1.40 10.40
CA ALA A 37 -2.22 0.47 10.42
C ALA A 37 -3.52 1.13 9.93
N THR A 38 -3.67 2.43 10.16
CA THR A 38 -4.87 3.19 9.78
C THR A 38 -4.78 3.74 8.36
N CYS A 39 -3.57 4.09 7.90
CA CYS A 39 -3.35 4.73 6.60
C CYS A 39 -2.38 3.88 5.75
N PRO A 40 -2.54 3.85 4.42
CA PRO A 40 -3.06 4.94 3.59
C PRO A 40 -4.58 5.15 3.68
N CYS A 41 -4.97 6.40 3.91
CA CYS A 41 -6.34 6.84 4.16
C CYS A 41 -6.54 8.20 3.48
N ASP A 42 -7.64 8.42 2.75
CA ASP A 42 -7.88 9.63 1.94
C ASP A 42 -6.65 10.09 1.13
N ARG A 43 -6.07 11.24 1.51
CA ARG A 43 -4.87 11.84 0.91
C ARG A 43 -3.61 11.63 1.74
N MET A 44 -3.72 10.98 2.89
CA MET A 44 -2.60 10.74 3.79
C MET A 44 -1.94 9.39 3.46
N PRO A 45 -0.64 9.38 3.13
CA PRO A 45 0.06 8.14 2.91
C PRO A 45 0.22 7.36 4.22
N GLY A 46 0.42 6.06 4.09
CA GLY A 46 0.94 5.19 5.15
C GLY A 46 2.43 4.92 4.96
N ALA A 47 2.96 4.02 5.79
CA ALA A 47 4.32 3.52 5.66
C ALA A 47 4.34 2.05 5.22
N VAL A 48 4.14 1.13 6.17
CA VAL A 48 4.15 -0.32 5.96
C VAL A 48 2.72 -0.85 5.84
N LEU A 49 2.45 -1.66 4.81
CA LEU A 49 1.23 -2.41 4.67
C LEU A 49 1.31 -3.68 5.50
N PHE A 50 0.46 -3.77 6.51
CA PHE A 50 0.30 -4.97 7.32
C PHE A 50 -0.79 -5.88 6.74
N GLY A 51 -0.64 -7.19 6.88
CA GLY A 51 -1.61 -8.18 6.42
C GLY A 51 -1.01 -9.58 6.34
N ALA A 52 -1.82 -10.57 5.98
CA ALA A 52 -1.32 -11.89 5.65
C ALA A 52 -0.52 -11.81 4.35
N GLU A 53 0.72 -12.30 4.34
CA GLU A 53 1.53 -12.34 3.13
C GLU A 53 1.12 -13.53 2.26
N HIS A 54 0.95 -13.28 0.96
CA HIS A 54 0.70 -14.33 -0.01
C HIS A 54 2.04 -14.83 -0.58
N GLU A 55 2.34 -16.10 -0.38
CA GLU A 55 3.65 -16.67 -0.72
C GLU A 55 3.71 -17.26 -2.14
N GLU A 56 2.57 -17.65 -2.72
CA GLU A 56 2.53 -18.28 -4.03
C GLU A 56 2.49 -17.25 -5.17
N PRO A 57 3.13 -17.52 -6.33
CA PRO A 57 3.02 -16.65 -7.49
C PRO A 57 1.58 -16.53 -8.01
N VAL A 58 1.14 -15.31 -8.31
CA VAL A 58 -0.17 -15.03 -8.90
C VAL A 58 -0.02 -14.76 -10.40
N SER A 59 -0.69 -15.57 -11.22
CA SER A 59 -0.74 -15.43 -12.68
C SER A 59 -2.04 -14.84 -13.22
N ASP A 60 -3.12 -14.89 -12.43
CA ASP A 60 -4.41 -14.33 -12.77
C ASP A 60 -4.89 -13.40 -11.67
N TRP A 61 -4.91 -12.10 -11.97
CA TRP A 61 -5.30 -11.05 -11.05
C TRP A 61 -6.75 -10.59 -11.20
N THR A 62 -7.59 -11.28 -11.97
CA THR A 62 -8.99 -10.87 -12.19
C THR A 62 -9.77 -10.63 -10.90
N PHE A 63 -9.43 -11.33 -9.81
CA PHE A 63 -10.01 -11.11 -8.48
C PHE A 63 -9.75 -9.70 -7.92
N ALA A 64 -8.69 -9.00 -8.34
CA ALA A 64 -8.41 -7.62 -7.95
C ALA A 64 -9.48 -6.62 -8.45
N ASN A 65 -10.33 -7.03 -9.40
CA ASN A 65 -11.46 -6.21 -9.83
C ASN A 65 -12.59 -6.14 -8.80
N GLN A 66 -12.60 -7.03 -7.79
CA GLN A 66 -13.61 -7.04 -6.73
C GLN A 66 -13.38 -5.98 -5.64
N VAL A 67 -12.18 -5.41 -5.54
CA VAL A 67 -11.89 -4.35 -4.56
C VAL A 67 -12.02 -2.98 -5.21
N THR A 68 -12.62 -2.00 -4.52
CA THR A 68 -12.77 -0.64 -5.08
C THR A 68 -11.42 0.03 -5.32
N LEU A 69 -10.50 -0.09 -4.36
CA LEU A 69 -9.13 0.42 -4.45
C LEU A 69 -8.14 -0.64 -3.96
N CYS A 70 -6.94 -0.55 -4.50
CA CYS A 70 -5.79 -1.28 -4.00
C CYS A 70 -4.94 -0.38 -3.13
N GLN A 71 -4.09 -1.01 -2.33
CA GLN A 71 -3.03 -0.34 -1.60
C GLN A 71 -1.69 -0.78 -2.13
N ILE A 72 -0.78 0.16 -2.32
CA ILE A 72 0.60 -0.15 -2.70
C ILE A 72 1.54 0.39 -1.65
N GLN A 73 2.60 -0.34 -1.39
CA GLN A 73 3.77 0.10 -0.64
C GLN A 73 4.98 -0.01 -1.56
N ILE A 74 5.72 1.09 -1.65
CA ILE A 74 6.98 1.17 -2.38
C ILE A 74 8.13 1.52 -1.42
N ARG A 75 9.35 1.21 -1.84
CA ARG A 75 10.54 1.76 -1.17
C ARG A 75 10.69 3.23 -1.55
N ALA A 76 10.81 4.11 -0.56
CA ALA A 76 10.80 5.56 -0.81
C ALA A 76 11.76 6.31 0.14
N GLY A 77 13.06 6.09 -0.03
CA GLY A 77 14.09 6.64 0.87
C GLY A 77 14.13 5.87 2.19
N LEU A 78 14.18 6.59 3.32
CA LEU A 78 14.34 5.96 4.65
C LEU A 78 13.11 5.17 5.11
N LEU A 79 11.91 5.66 4.81
CA LEU A 79 10.66 5.02 5.20
C LEU A 79 9.91 4.52 3.95
N PRO A 80 9.31 3.32 4.00
CA PRO A 80 8.37 2.90 2.97
C PRO A 80 7.23 3.90 2.82
N HIS A 81 6.65 3.96 1.62
CA HIS A 81 5.54 4.86 1.33
C HIS A 81 4.37 4.05 0.79
N ALA A 82 3.25 4.10 1.51
CA ALA A 82 2.04 3.41 1.11
C ALA A 82 0.92 4.37 0.72
N ILE A 83 0.16 4.04 -0.33
CA ILE A 83 -0.95 4.85 -0.85
C ILE A 83 -2.11 3.98 -1.35
N ASN A 84 -3.32 4.55 -1.39
CA ASN A 84 -4.47 3.98 -2.10
C ASN A 84 -4.41 4.35 -3.59
N LEU A 85 -4.67 3.40 -4.48
CA LEU A 85 -4.71 3.61 -5.92
C LEU A 85 -5.81 2.79 -6.58
N ASN A 86 -6.21 3.22 -7.78
CA ASN A 86 -6.97 2.37 -8.67
C ASN A 86 -6.05 1.26 -9.19
N CYS A 87 -6.59 0.06 -9.23
CA CYS A 87 -5.98 -1.12 -9.78
C CYS A 87 -7.04 -1.85 -10.60
N PHE A 88 -6.64 -2.51 -11.66
CA PHE A 88 -7.58 -3.17 -12.56
C PHE A 88 -6.85 -4.26 -13.32
N ALA A 89 -7.48 -5.42 -13.35
CA ALA A 89 -7.04 -6.55 -14.11
C ALA A 89 -7.79 -6.60 -15.45
N THR A 90 -7.08 -6.94 -16.51
CA THR A 90 -7.68 -7.28 -17.80
C THR A 90 -8.46 -8.59 -17.69
N GLY A 91 -9.30 -8.90 -18.69
CA GLY A 91 -9.93 -10.21 -18.79
C GLY A 91 -8.95 -11.38 -18.98
N SER A 92 -7.69 -11.11 -19.38
CA SER A 92 -6.61 -12.09 -19.46
C SER A 92 -5.88 -12.33 -18.11
N GLY A 93 -6.20 -11.55 -17.08
CA GLY A 93 -5.59 -11.67 -15.75
C GLY A 93 -4.39 -10.76 -15.50
N ASP A 94 -4.02 -9.88 -16.44
CA ASP A 94 -2.91 -8.94 -16.27
C ASP A 94 -3.33 -7.76 -15.39
N LEU A 95 -2.55 -7.43 -14.36
CA LEU A 95 -2.86 -6.36 -13.42
C LEU A 95 -2.09 -5.07 -13.72
N TYR A 96 -2.82 -3.96 -13.64
CA TYR A 96 -2.28 -2.62 -13.80
C TYR A 96 -2.63 -1.72 -12.63
N LEU A 97 -1.70 -0.81 -12.31
CA LEU A 97 -1.90 0.34 -11.44
C LEU A 97 -1.74 1.60 -12.27
N SER A 98 -2.58 2.62 -12.06
CA SER A 98 -2.45 3.86 -12.83
C SER A 98 -2.63 5.11 -12.02
N CYS A 99 -2.16 6.22 -12.60
CA CYS A 99 -2.49 7.56 -12.16
C CYS A 99 -2.68 8.50 -13.36
N SER A 100 -3.48 9.54 -13.13
CA SER A 100 -3.42 10.76 -13.92
C SER A 100 -2.20 11.59 -13.51
N ASN A 101 -1.55 12.24 -14.48
CA ASN A 101 -0.45 13.18 -14.27
C ASN A 101 0.57 12.64 -13.26
N CYS A 102 1.05 11.42 -13.52
CA CYS A 102 1.97 10.71 -12.63
C CYS A 102 3.33 11.38 -12.51
N ASP A 103 3.70 12.21 -13.48
CA ASP A 103 4.95 12.94 -13.43
C ASP A 103 5.02 13.81 -12.16
N GLY A 104 6.15 13.77 -11.47
CA GLY A 104 6.37 14.45 -10.19
C GLY A 104 5.64 13.88 -8.98
N LYS A 105 4.77 12.87 -9.10
CA LYS A 105 4.21 12.19 -7.91
C LYS A 105 5.29 11.33 -7.25
N ARG A 106 5.37 11.42 -5.92
CA ARG A 106 6.40 10.71 -5.15
C ARG A 106 6.43 9.22 -5.48
N TRP A 107 5.27 8.56 -5.44
CA TRP A 107 5.21 7.11 -5.58
C TRP A 107 5.60 6.61 -6.98
N SER A 108 5.17 7.33 -8.04
CA SER A 108 5.41 6.91 -9.42
C SER A 108 6.87 7.09 -9.79
N GLY A 109 7.54 8.15 -9.29
CA GLY A 109 8.98 8.33 -9.45
C GLY A 109 9.76 7.16 -8.85
N PHE A 110 9.50 6.84 -7.58
CA PHE A 110 10.15 5.70 -6.94
C PHE A 110 9.82 4.36 -7.61
N ALA A 111 8.59 4.15 -8.09
CA ALA A 111 8.22 2.92 -8.79
C ALA A 111 8.90 2.79 -10.17
N VAL A 112 9.29 3.91 -10.80
CA VAL A 112 10.12 3.91 -12.01
C VAL A 112 11.58 3.58 -11.68
N ASP A 113 12.10 4.12 -10.57
CA ASP A 113 13.50 3.93 -10.16
C ASP A 113 13.76 2.51 -9.60
N ASP A 114 12.89 2.03 -8.71
CA ASP A 114 12.88 0.67 -8.15
C ASP A 114 11.43 0.20 -8.03
N GLY A 115 11.00 -0.63 -8.97
CA GLY A 115 9.64 -1.17 -8.99
C GLY A 115 9.35 -2.23 -7.92
N THR A 116 10.27 -2.54 -7.00
CA THR A 116 10.01 -3.47 -5.89
C THR A 116 8.90 -2.91 -4.99
N ALA A 117 7.78 -3.63 -4.89
CA ALA A 117 6.63 -3.17 -4.13
C ALA A 117 5.89 -4.31 -3.41
N TRP A 118 4.88 -3.91 -2.63
CA TRP A 118 3.89 -4.78 -2.02
C TRP A 118 2.50 -4.21 -2.34
N LEU A 119 1.63 -5.06 -2.85
CA LEU A 119 0.25 -4.75 -3.17
C LEU A 119 -0.65 -5.35 -2.08
N ARG A 120 -1.54 -4.59 -1.45
CA ARG A 120 -2.54 -5.12 -0.53
C ARG A 120 -3.92 -5.09 -1.16
N LEU A 121 -4.56 -6.26 -1.19
CA LEU A 121 -5.93 -6.49 -1.64
C LEU A 121 -6.68 -7.16 -0.49
N ASP A 122 -7.75 -6.53 -0.01
CA ASP A 122 -8.62 -7.08 1.05
C ASP A 122 -7.85 -7.70 2.23
N GLY A 123 -6.85 -6.97 2.75
CA GLY A 123 -6.03 -7.40 3.88
C GLY A 123 -4.91 -8.41 3.57
N THR A 124 -4.84 -8.96 2.35
CA THR A 124 -3.75 -9.83 1.90
C THR A 124 -2.68 -9.01 1.17
N VAL A 125 -1.42 -9.22 1.52
CA VAL A 125 -0.26 -8.51 0.97
C VAL A 125 0.48 -9.40 0.00
N TYR A 126 0.61 -8.95 -1.24
CA TYR A 126 1.26 -9.63 -2.34
C TYR A 126 2.59 -8.93 -2.66
N PRO A 127 3.71 -9.65 -2.57
CA PRO A 127 4.97 -9.18 -3.12
C PRO A 127 4.83 -9.00 -4.64
N VAL A 128 5.18 -7.82 -5.16
CA VAL A 128 5.10 -7.55 -6.61
C VAL A 128 6.30 -6.77 -7.14
N GLN A 129 6.51 -6.86 -8.45
CA GLN A 129 7.36 -6.00 -9.25
C GLN A 129 6.49 -5.09 -10.13
N LEU A 130 6.75 -3.80 -10.07
CA LEU A 130 6.14 -2.79 -10.92
C LEU A 130 7.03 -2.49 -12.12
N THR A 131 6.42 -2.30 -13.29
CA THR A 131 7.12 -1.82 -14.48
C THR A 131 6.23 -0.81 -15.19
N ARG A 132 6.75 0.38 -15.45
CA ARG A 132 6.01 1.42 -16.18
C ARG A 132 5.74 0.96 -17.61
N ALA A 133 4.48 0.91 -18.00
CA ALA A 133 4.07 0.67 -19.38
C ALA A 133 4.38 1.91 -20.22
N MET A 134 5.01 1.69 -21.39
CA MET A 134 5.38 2.74 -22.34
C MET A 134 4.76 2.51 -23.72
N ASP A 135 4.36 1.28 -24.02
CA ASP A 135 3.66 0.96 -25.26
C ASP A 135 2.24 1.57 -25.25
N PRO A 136 1.85 2.33 -26.28
CA PRO A 136 0.51 2.92 -26.33
C PRO A 136 -0.63 1.91 -26.27
N GLY A 137 -0.48 0.74 -26.93
CA GLY A 137 -1.51 -0.29 -26.95
C GLY A 137 -1.69 -0.96 -25.59
N GLU A 138 -0.60 -1.20 -24.86
CA GLU A 138 -0.65 -1.66 -23.46
C GLU A 138 -1.33 -0.63 -22.56
N LEU A 139 -0.98 0.66 -22.70
CA LEU A 139 -1.60 1.72 -21.92
C LEU A 139 -3.10 1.84 -22.19
N ASP A 140 -3.52 1.68 -23.43
CA ASP A 140 -4.92 1.71 -23.83
C ASP A 140 -5.67 0.46 -23.33
N THR A 141 -5.04 -0.72 -23.38
CA THR A 141 -5.56 -1.96 -22.76
C THR A 141 -5.78 -1.79 -21.25
N ALA A 142 -4.81 -1.21 -20.55
CA ALA A 142 -4.91 -0.93 -19.13
C ALA A 142 -6.04 0.07 -18.84
N TRP A 143 -6.20 1.08 -19.69
CA TRP A 143 -7.29 2.06 -19.56
C TRP A 143 -8.67 1.44 -19.79
N GLU A 144 -8.83 0.57 -20.78
CA GLU A 144 -10.07 -0.16 -21.02
C GLU A 144 -10.43 -1.05 -19.82
N ALA A 145 -9.47 -1.81 -19.29
CA ALA A 145 -9.66 -2.62 -18.08
C ALA A 145 -10.10 -1.78 -16.86
N ARG A 146 -9.58 -0.55 -16.73
CA ARG A 146 -10.07 0.39 -15.71
C ARG A 146 -11.53 0.74 -15.93
N LEU A 147 -11.92 1.10 -17.14
CA LEU A 147 -13.29 1.48 -17.44
C LEU A 147 -14.25 0.31 -17.18
N ASP A 148 -13.90 -0.89 -17.61
CA ASP A 148 -14.70 -2.10 -17.38
C ASP A 148 -14.92 -2.33 -15.89
N LYS A 149 -13.83 -2.31 -15.08
CA LYS A 149 -13.93 -2.44 -13.63
C LYS A 149 -14.81 -1.36 -13.01
N LEU A 150 -14.63 -0.09 -13.36
CA LEU A 150 -15.39 0.99 -12.73
C LEU A 150 -16.89 0.93 -13.04
N HIS A 151 -17.28 0.40 -14.20
CA HIS A 151 -18.70 0.17 -14.52
C HIS A 151 -19.26 -1.11 -13.88
N SER A 152 -18.42 -2.06 -13.47
CA SER A 152 -18.87 -3.25 -12.77
C SER A 152 -19.05 -3.05 -11.26
N LEU A 153 -18.45 -2.00 -10.69
CA LEU A 153 -18.55 -1.68 -9.26
C LEU A 153 -19.85 -0.95 -8.95
N GLU A 154 -20.52 -1.34 -7.86
CA GLU A 154 -21.69 -0.62 -7.32
C GLU A 154 -21.30 0.77 -6.80
N GLU A 155 -20.17 0.85 -6.09
CA GLU A 155 -19.63 2.09 -5.52
C GLU A 155 -18.17 2.31 -5.95
N PRO A 156 -17.93 2.83 -7.17
CA PRO A 156 -16.59 3.13 -7.64
C PRO A 156 -16.00 4.35 -6.91
N ALA A 157 -14.71 4.31 -6.58
CA ALA A 157 -14.02 5.42 -5.89
C ALA A 157 -14.00 6.73 -6.69
N ASN A 158 -14.15 6.65 -8.02
CA ASN A 158 -14.32 7.81 -8.89
C ASN A 158 -15.35 7.45 -9.97
N PRO A 159 -16.18 8.40 -10.43
CA PRO A 159 -17.11 8.15 -11.51
C PRO A 159 -16.39 7.62 -12.77
N PRO A 160 -16.88 6.53 -13.39
CA PRO A 160 -16.34 6.08 -14.66
C PRO A 160 -16.60 7.11 -15.77
N ALA A 161 -15.64 7.27 -16.68
CA ALA A 161 -15.92 7.84 -18.00
C ALA A 161 -16.72 6.80 -18.82
N PRO A 162 -17.48 7.19 -19.85
CA PRO A 162 -18.20 6.23 -20.69
C PRO A 162 -17.29 5.14 -21.27
N LEU A 163 -17.79 3.91 -21.41
CA LEU A 163 -17.07 2.84 -22.10
C LEU A 163 -16.64 3.28 -23.51
N GLY A 164 -15.43 2.89 -23.91
CA GLY A 164 -14.83 3.29 -25.19
C GLY A 164 -14.29 4.73 -25.22
N SER A 165 -14.34 5.47 -24.11
CA SER A 165 -13.67 6.77 -24.02
C SER A 165 -12.15 6.59 -24.20
N PRO A 166 -11.47 7.45 -24.96
CA PRO A 166 -10.02 7.36 -25.10
C PRO A 166 -9.32 7.62 -23.77
N ARG A 167 -8.14 7.02 -23.60
CA ARG A 167 -7.28 7.27 -22.46
C ARG A 167 -6.87 8.76 -22.41
N PRO A 168 -7.00 9.45 -21.27
CA PRO A 168 -6.58 10.84 -21.15
C PRO A 168 -5.07 11.01 -21.32
N ASP A 169 -4.67 12.19 -21.77
CA ASP A 169 -3.26 12.60 -21.79
C ASP A 169 -2.66 12.59 -20.38
N GLY A 170 -1.35 12.31 -20.29
CA GLY A 170 -0.62 12.28 -19.01
C GLY A 170 -0.98 11.09 -18.11
N TRP A 171 -1.79 10.15 -18.58
CA TRP A 171 -2.12 8.91 -17.88
C TRP A 171 -0.98 7.89 -17.99
N TRP A 172 -0.45 7.43 -16.85
CA TRP A 172 0.52 6.32 -16.84
C TRP A 172 -0.09 5.08 -16.20
N SER A 173 0.40 3.93 -16.65
CA SER A 173 0.10 2.64 -16.04
C SER A 173 1.39 1.91 -15.70
N PHE A 174 1.34 1.10 -14.66
CA PHE A 174 2.40 0.21 -14.24
C PHE A 174 1.85 -1.20 -14.28
N ARG A 175 2.50 -2.07 -15.07
CA ARG A 175 2.23 -3.50 -15.03
C ARG A 175 2.69 -4.05 -13.70
N VAL A 176 1.87 -4.92 -13.12
CA VAL A 176 2.14 -5.59 -11.85
C VAL A 176 2.43 -7.06 -12.15
N VAL A 177 3.58 -7.54 -11.68
CA VAL A 177 3.96 -8.95 -11.78
C VAL A 177 4.21 -9.49 -10.37
N SER A 178 3.64 -10.65 -10.05
CA SER A 178 3.89 -11.31 -8.77
C SER A 178 5.38 -11.68 -8.64
N ARG A 179 5.93 -11.56 -7.44
CA ARG A 179 7.27 -12.08 -7.09
C ARG A 179 7.15 -13.05 -5.92
N SER A 180 8.04 -14.04 -5.91
CA SER A 180 8.29 -14.94 -4.78
C SER A 180 9.27 -14.34 -3.80
#